data_AF-A0A969LQV6-F1
#
_entry.id   AF-A0A969LQV6-F1
#
_cell.length_a   1.000
_cell.length_b   1.000
_cell.length_c   1.000
_cell.angle_alpha   90.00
_cell.angle_beta   90.00
_cell.angle_gamma   90.00
#
_symmetry.space_group_name_H-M   'P 1'
#
loop_
_entity.id
_entity.type
_entity.pdbx_description
1 polymer ?
#
loop_
_entity_poly.entity_id
_entity_poly.type
_entity_poly.pdbx_seq_one_letter_code
_entity_poly.pdbx_strand_id
1 'polypeptide(L)'
;ADFKQKVADLNAQTDKAEEVLTQKKRALDSGVKKAVDQIKKSLLEIAAEIAKKRGLTMVLNKSTVPLSHPSFDFTEEAMKSLDAKLPSVKLQASN
;
A
#
# COMPACT_ATOMS: atom_id res chain seq x y z
N ALA A 1 -10.55 -38.79 -33.65
CA ALA A 1 -9.32 -38.16 -33.12
C ALA A 1 -9.60 -36.71 -32.69
N ASP A 2 -10.33 -35.94 -33.50
CA ASP A 2 -10.57 -34.50 -33.34
C ASP A 2 -11.20 -34.06 -32.01
N PHE A 3 -12.12 -34.83 -31.43
CA PHE A 3 -12.76 -34.43 -30.17
C PHE A 3 -11.77 -34.42 -28.99
N LYS A 4 -10.89 -35.44 -28.91
CA LYS A 4 -9.84 -35.50 -27.87
C LYS A 4 -8.85 -34.34 -28.02
N GLN A 5 -8.50 -34.00 -29.26
CA GLN A 5 -7.63 -32.86 -29.53
C GLN A 5 -8.28 -31.54 -29.09
N LYS A 6 -9.57 -31.31 -29.44
CA LYS A 6 -10.30 -30.11 -29.00
C LYS A 6 -10.41 -29.99 -27.48
N VAL A 7 -10.64 -31.09 -26.78
CA VAL A 7 -10.65 -31.10 -25.30
C VAL A 7 -9.27 -30.74 -24.75
N ALA A 8 -8.19 -31.30 -25.30
CA ALA A 8 -6.83 -30.98 -24.89
C ALA A 8 -6.48 -29.50 -25.14
N ASP A 9 -6.86 -28.97 -26.30
CA ASP A 9 -6.61 -27.57 -26.67
C ASP A 9 -7.39 -26.59 -25.77
N LEU A 10 -8.63 -26.94 -25.40
CA LEU A 10 -9.45 -26.16 -24.47
C LEU A 10 -8.83 -26.16 -23.07
N ASN A 11 -8.42 -27.32 -22.56
CA ASN A 11 -7.76 -27.40 -21.25
C ASN A 11 -6.49 -26.55 -21.22
N ALA A 12 -5.64 -26.64 -22.26
CA ALA A 12 -4.42 -25.85 -22.35
C ALA A 12 -4.69 -24.33 -22.43
N GLN A 13 -5.81 -23.90 -23.02
CA GLN A 13 -6.21 -22.50 -23.04
C GLN A 13 -6.70 -22.02 -21.67
N THR A 14 -7.48 -22.85 -20.96
CA THR A 14 -7.91 -22.56 -19.60
C THR A 14 -6.73 -22.46 -18.64
N ASP A 15 -5.80 -23.41 -18.69
CA ASP A 15 -4.60 -23.41 -17.83
C ASP A 15 -3.77 -22.13 -18.03
N LYS A 16 -3.57 -21.71 -19.29
CA LYS A 16 -2.89 -20.45 -19.62
C LYS A 16 -3.66 -19.23 -19.11
N ALA A 17 -4.99 -19.22 -19.22
CA ALA A 17 -5.82 -18.13 -18.73
C ALA A 17 -5.74 -18.00 -17.20
N GLU A 18 -5.78 -19.13 -16.49
CA GLU A 18 -5.62 -19.19 -15.03
C GLU A 18 -4.23 -18.73 -14.58
N GLU A 19 -3.18 -19.14 -15.29
CA GLU A 19 -1.81 -18.71 -15.03
C GLU A 19 -1.67 -17.19 -15.17
N VAL A 20 -2.12 -16.63 -16.30
CA VAL A 20 -2.07 -15.18 -16.57
C VAL A 20 -2.87 -14.41 -15.53
N LEU A 21 -4.05 -14.88 -15.16
CA LEU A 21 -4.86 -14.24 -14.12
C LEU A 21 -4.15 -14.25 -12.77
N THR A 22 -3.55 -15.37 -12.40
CA THR A 22 -2.80 -15.52 -11.15
C THR A 22 -1.59 -14.59 -11.11
N GLN A 23 -0.83 -14.50 -12.20
CA GLN A 23 0.31 -13.59 -12.32
C GLN A 23 -0.13 -12.12 -12.20
N LYS A 24 -1.19 -11.72 -12.90
CA LYS A 24 -1.74 -10.36 -12.82
C LYS A 24 -2.21 -10.01 -11.40
N LYS A 25 -2.87 -10.94 -10.72
CA LYS A 25 -3.29 -10.77 -9.32
C LYS A 25 -2.08 -10.52 -8.42
N ARG A 26 -1.04 -11.34 -8.52
CA ARG A 26 0.20 -11.17 -7.74
C ARG A 26 0.89 -9.83 -8.02
N ALA A 27 0.95 -9.42 -9.29
CA ALA A 27 1.56 -8.15 -9.67
C ALA A 27 0.78 -6.95 -9.09
N LEU A 28 -0.55 -7.02 -9.12
CA LEU A 28 -1.43 -6.02 -8.50
C LEU A 28 -1.26 -5.96 -6.99
N ASP A 29 -1.33 -7.11 -6.30
CA ASP A 29 -1.18 -7.19 -4.84
C ASP A 29 0.18 -6.62 -4.39
N SER A 30 1.26 -6.97 -5.11
CA SER A 30 2.60 -6.42 -4.89
C SER A 30 2.64 -4.90 -5.10
N GLY A 31 2.02 -4.40 -6.18
CA GLY A 31 1.95 -2.98 -6.47
C GLY A 31 1.21 -2.18 -5.40
N VAL A 32 0.07 -2.70 -4.92
CA VAL A 32 -0.70 -2.11 -3.82
C VAL A 32 0.13 -2.09 -2.54
N LYS A 33 0.79 -3.20 -2.20
CA LYS A 33 1.66 -3.27 -1.02
C LYS A 33 2.76 -2.20 -1.07
N LYS A 34 3.47 -2.07 -2.19
CA LYS A 34 4.53 -1.06 -2.38
C LYS A 34 3.98 0.36 -2.23
N ALA A 35 2.80 0.64 -2.78
CA ALA A 35 2.16 1.94 -2.64
C ALA A 35 1.82 2.27 -1.18
N VAL A 36 1.26 1.31 -0.43
CA VAL A 36 0.98 1.47 1.00
C VAL A 36 2.27 1.69 1.81
N ASP A 37 3.33 0.96 1.49
CA ASP A 37 4.62 1.11 2.17
C ASP A 37 5.24 2.51 1.88
N GLN A 38 5.08 3.04 0.66
CA GLN A 38 5.48 4.41 0.32
C GLN A 38 4.71 5.45 1.16
N ILE A 39 3.39 5.31 1.28
CA ILE A 39 2.55 6.21 2.10
C ILE A 39 3.01 6.20 3.56
N LYS A 40 3.19 5.00 4.13
CA LYS A 40 3.65 4.82 5.52
C LYS A 40 5.02 5.46 5.75
N LYS A 41 5.95 5.28 4.82
CA LYS A 41 7.29 5.90 4.89
C LYS A 41 7.20 7.42 4.89
N SER A 42 6.43 8.00 3.96
CA SER A 42 6.25 9.45 3.89
C SER A 42 5.61 10.01 5.15
N LEU A 43 4.61 9.33 5.72
CA LEU A 43 3.98 9.73 6.98
C LEU A 43 4.96 9.66 8.16
N LEU A 44 5.83 8.64 8.23
CA LEU A 44 6.85 8.54 9.27
C LEU A 44 7.86 9.69 9.21
N GLU A 45 8.31 10.06 8.01
CA GLU A 45 9.19 11.21 7.80
C GLU A 45 8.53 12.51 8.28
N ILE A 46 7.25 12.72 7.92
CA ILE A 46 6.47 13.89 8.34
C ILE A 46 6.31 13.92 9.87
N ALA A 47 5.97 12.80 10.49
CA ALA A 47 5.84 12.71 11.94
C ALA A 47 7.16 13.04 12.64
N ALA A 48 8.29 12.56 12.10
CA ALA A 48 9.62 12.88 12.62
C ALA A 48 9.96 14.37 12.48
N GLU A 49 9.61 15.00 11.36
CA GLU A 49 9.78 16.44 11.15
C GLU A 49 8.96 17.27 12.14
N ILE A 50 7.69 16.92 12.36
CA ILE A 50 6.81 17.59 13.33
C ILE A 50 7.37 17.42 14.75
N ALA A 51 7.76 16.19 15.12
CA ALA A 51 8.37 15.90 16.41
C ALA A 51 9.62 16.75 16.66
N LYS A 52 10.53 16.82 15.67
CA LYS A 52 11.73 17.66 15.75
C LYS A 52 11.40 19.14 15.94
N LYS A 53 10.46 19.68 15.18
CA LYS A 53 10.04 21.10 15.28
C LYS A 53 9.46 21.44 16.65
N ARG A 54 8.77 20.48 17.27
CA ARG A 54 8.10 20.63 18.57
C ARG A 54 8.96 20.17 19.76
N GLY A 55 10.20 19.74 19.53
CA GLY A 55 11.08 19.22 20.59
C GLY A 55 10.56 17.93 21.24
N LEU A 56 9.73 17.15 20.53
CA LEU A 56 9.20 15.88 21.02
C LEU A 56 10.28 14.79 20.88
N THR A 57 10.41 13.97 21.91
CA THR A 57 11.37 12.85 21.95
C THR A 57 10.72 11.50 21.63
N MET A 58 9.39 11.43 21.62
CA MET A 58 8.63 10.19 21.37
C MET A 58 7.30 10.50 20.69
N VAL A 59 6.91 9.64 19.73
CA VAL A 59 5.60 9.64 19.08
C VAL A 59 4.94 8.30 19.37
N LEU A 60 3.69 8.34 19.84
CA LEU A 60 2.90 7.15 20.16
C LEU A 60 1.78 6.97 19.14
N ASN A 61 1.47 5.70 18.82
CA ASN A 61 0.33 5.40 17.96
C ASN A 61 -0.97 5.64 18.74
N LYS A 62 -1.91 6.40 18.16
CA LYS A 62 -3.19 6.70 18.79
C LYS A 62 -3.98 5.45 19.19
N SER A 63 -3.90 4.38 18.39
CA SER A 63 -4.60 3.11 18.66
C SER A 63 -4.17 2.43 19.96
N THR A 64 -2.96 2.73 20.46
CA THR A 64 -2.43 2.19 21.73
C THR A 64 -2.59 3.16 22.90
N VAL A 65 -3.20 4.34 22.68
CA VAL A 65 -3.33 5.41 23.67
C VAL A 65 -4.81 5.68 23.93
N PRO A 66 -5.40 5.10 25.01
CA PRO A 66 -6.83 5.23 25.29
C PRO A 66 -7.30 6.67 25.52
N LEU A 67 -6.42 7.51 26.07
CA LEU A 67 -6.69 8.91 26.36
C LEU A 67 -5.41 9.73 26.21
N SER A 68 -5.52 10.87 25.53
CA SER A 68 -4.45 11.87 25.42
C SER A 68 -5.08 13.26 25.43
N HIS A 69 -4.36 14.26 25.93
CA HIS A 69 -4.78 15.65 25.75
C HIS A 69 -4.77 15.99 24.24
N PRO A 70 -5.77 16.71 23.68
CA PRO A 70 -5.85 17.01 22.26
C PRO A 70 -4.61 17.71 21.69
N SER A 71 -3.90 18.50 22.50
CA SER A 71 -2.66 19.18 22.08
C SER A 71 -1.50 18.23 21.74
N PHE A 72 -1.56 16.97 22.18
CA PHE A 72 -0.58 15.94 21.82
C PHE A 72 -0.91 15.23 20.52
N ASP A 73 -2.14 15.38 20.03
CA ASP A 73 -2.58 14.78 18.78
C ASP A 73 -2.25 15.73 17.62
N PHE A 74 -1.28 15.34 16.79
CA PHE A 74 -0.91 16.07 15.58
C PHE A 74 -1.30 15.31 14.31
N THR A 75 -2.22 14.34 14.42
CA THR A 75 -2.65 13.50 13.29
C THR A 75 -3.14 14.36 12.13
N GLU A 76 -3.99 15.36 12.38
CA GLU A 76 -4.49 16.25 11.32
C GLU A 76 -3.39 17.05 10.62
N GLU A 77 -2.39 17.55 11.36
CA GLU A 77 -1.25 18.27 10.78
C GLU A 77 -0.40 17.34 9.91
N ALA A 78 -0.15 16.12 10.40
CA ALA A 78 0.59 15.11 9.66
C ALA A 78 -0.15 14.71 8.38
N MET A 79 -1.48 14.53 8.45
CA MET A 79 -2.31 14.21 7.28
C MET A 79 -2.30 15.35 6.24
N LYS A 80 -2.47 16.61 6.66
CA LYS A 80 -2.36 17.76 5.75
C LYS A 80 -0.98 17.84 5.07
N SER A 81 0.07 17.57 5.84
CA SER A 81 1.44 17.54 5.31
C SER A 81 1.64 16.38 4.34
N LEU A 82 1.01 15.23 4.60
CA LEU A 82 1.05 14.06 3.72
C LEU A 82 0.33 14.33 2.41
N ASP A 83 -0.87 14.89 2.46
CA ASP A 83 -1.64 15.25 1.26
C ASP A 83 -0.87 16.24 0.37
N ALA A 84 -0.18 17.20 0.98
CA ALA A 84 0.66 18.15 0.25
C ALA A 84 1.93 17.50 -0.35
N LYS A 85 2.60 16.61 0.39
CA LYS A 85 3.86 15.96 -0.03
C LYS A 85 3.64 14.82 -1.02
N LEU A 86 2.54 14.08 -0.87
CA LEU A 86 2.22 12.87 -1.62
C LEU A 86 0.73 12.85 -2.02
N PRO A 87 0.30 13.77 -2.92
CA PRO A 87 -1.11 13.87 -3.33
C PRO A 87 -1.59 12.67 -4.15
N SER A 88 -0.67 11.89 -4.72
CA SER A 88 -0.99 10.66 -5.44
C SER A 88 0.16 9.66 -5.33
N VAL A 89 -0.19 8.37 -5.41
CA VAL A 89 0.77 7.27 -5.46
C VAL A 89 0.47 6.42 -6.68
N LYS A 90 1.48 6.24 -7.54
CA LYS A 90 1.36 5.39 -8.72
C LYS A 90 1.59 3.94 -8.30
N LEU A 91 0.66 3.06 -8.67
CA LEU A 91 0.88 1.62 -8.53
C LEU A 91 1.97 1.19 -9.52
N GLN A 92 3.02 0.59 -9.00
CA GLN A 92 4.04 -0.04 -9.84
C GLN A 92 3.68 -1.52 -9.97
N ALA A 93 3.25 -1.93 -11.16
CA ALA A 93 3.16 -3.35 -11.47
C ALA A 93 4.58 -3.94 -11.38
N SER A 94 4.73 -5.01 -10.61
CA SER A 94 5.99 -5.77 -10.65
C SER A 94 5.96 -6.57 -11.94
N ASN A 95 6.80 -6.18 -12.91
CA ASN A 95 7.04 -6.96 -14.12
C ASN A 95 7.71 -8.29 -13.77
#